data_AF-A0A5E7T246-F1
#
_entry.id   AF-A0A5E7T246-F1
#
_cell.length_a   1.000
_cell.length_b   1.000
_cell.length_c   1.000
_cell.angle_alpha   90.00
_cell.angle_beta   90.00
_cell.angle_gamma   90.00
#
_symmetry.space_group_name_H-M   'P 1'
#
loop_
_entity.id
_entity.type
_entity.pdbx_description
1 polymer ?
#
loop_
_entity_poly.entity_id
_entity_poly.type
_entity_poly.pdbx_seq_one_letter_code
_entity_poly.pdbx_strand_id
1 'polypeptide(L)'
;MGAGNRKAPAAAEAQFYKYSKFAIHIPNLLYTELTQQRGEVMKYSEFKRWLKARGVRFESLNGTSHFKIYYEGKQTIFPDHGAKEMKEGTRRGIIKQLGLK
;
A
#
# COMPACT_ATOMS: atom_id res chain seq x y z
N MET A 1 35.00 22.16 -27.07
CA MET A 1 33.76 21.40 -27.38
C MET A 1 33.90 20.05 -26.71
N GLY A 2 33.03 19.48 -25.88
CA GLY A 2 31.68 19.73 -25.38
C GLY A 2 31.38 18.52 -24.46
N ALA A 3 30.63 18.74 -23.39
CA ALA A 3 30.51 17.90 -22.20
C ALA A 3 29.89 16.50 -22.41
N GLY A 4 30.07 15.59 -21.44
CA GLY A 4 29.17 14.42 -21.37
C GLY A 4 29.48 13.23 -20.47
N ASN A 5 30.33 13.34 -19.44
CA ASN A 5 30.48 12.28 -18.44
C ASN A 5 29.15 12.13 -17.67
N ARG A 6 28.43 11.00 -17.82
CA ARG A 6 27.29 10.66 -16.94
C ARG A 6 27.44 9.23 -16.43
N LYS A 7 28.10 9.15 -15.27
CA LYS A 7 28.01 8.03 -14.32
C LYS A 7 26.55 7.61 -14.14
N ALA A 8 26.28 6.32 -14.22
CA ALA A 8 25.07 5.72 -13.70
C ALA A 8 24.92 6.08 -12.20
N PRO A 9 23.73 6.47 -11.71
CA PRO A 9 23.56 6.77 -10.30
C PRO A 9 23.52 5.49 -9.45
N ALA A 10 24.70 5.10 -8.94
CA ALA A 10 24.94 4.00 -7.99
C ALA A 10 24.31 4.20 -6.58
N ALA A 11 23.38 5.15 -6.41
CA ALA A 11 22.80 5.51 -5.12
C ALA A 11 21.37 4.98 -4.89
N ALA A 12 20.66 4.58 -5.95
CA ALA A 12 19.27 4.13 -5.83
C ALA A 12 19.15 2.69 -5.26
N GLU A 13 20.10 1.80 -5.57
CA GLU A 13 20.05 0.41 -5.09
C GLU A 13 20.54 0.24 -3.64
N ALA A 14 21.38 1.15 -3.14
CA ALA A 14 21.95 1.07 -1.80
C ALA A 14 20.98 1.49 -0.68
N GLN A 15 19.91 2.22 -0.99
CA GLN A 15 18.88 2.64 -0.03
C GLN A 15 17.89 1.50 0.29
N PHE A 16 17.65 0.59 -0.66
CA PHE A 16 16.73 -0.54 -0.48
C PHE A 16 17.33 -1.64 0.42
N TYR A 17 18.65 -1.87 0.33
CA TYR A 17 19.33 -2.94 1.07
C TYR A 17 19.74 -2.61 2.51
N LYS A 18 19.60 -1.35 2.96
CA LYS A 18 19.84 -0.99 4.38
C LYS A 18 18.62 -1.18 5.29
N TYR A 19 17.42 -1.35 4.73
CA TYR A 19 16.18 -1.52 5.50
C TYR A 19 15.69 -2.97 5.62
N SER A 20 16.50 -3.97 5.23
CA SER A 20 16.08 -5.38 5.22
C SER A 20 16.56 -6.22 6.41
N LYS A 21 17.13 -5.63 7.48
CA LYS A 21 17.61 -6.40 8.64
C LYS A 21 17.08 -6.00 10.02
N PHE A 22 16.17 -5.03 10.13
CA PHE A 22 15.53 -4.64 11.40
C PHE A 22 14.04 -4.29 11.25
N ALA A 23 13.33 -4.91 10.32
CA ALA A 23 11.90 -4.67 10.10
C ALA A 23 11.02 -5.74 10.79
N ILE A 24 11.22 -5.94 12.09
CA ILE A 24 10.23 -6.56 12.97
C ILE A 24 9.83 -5.44 13.93
N HIS A 25 8.62 -4.91 13.75
CA HIS A 25 8.05 -3.75 14.45
C HIS A 25 8.32 -2.37 13.81
N ILE A 26 7.70 -2.11 12.66
CA ILE A 26 7.54 -0.73 12.14
C ILE A 26 6.12 -0.26 12.51
N PRO A 27 5.95 0.80 13.32
CA PRO A 27 4.64 1.33 13.67
C PRO A 27 3.95 1.93 12.43
N ASN A 28 2.63 1.76 12.40
CA ASN A 28 1.71 2.09 11.30
C ASN A 28 1.67 3.60 10.90
N LEU A 29 2.49 4.44 11.54
CA LEU A 29 2.52 5.90 11.38
C LEU A 29 3.44 6.39 10.25
N LEU A 30 4.49 5.63 9.88
CA LEU A 30 5.45 6.07 8.85
C LEU A 30 4.93 5.91 7.41
N TYR A 31 3.85 5.13 7.19
CA TYR A 31 3.34 4.91 5.84
C TYR A 31 2.48 6.08 5.33
N THR A 32 1.78 6.79 6.23
CA THR A 32 0.88 7.90 5.86
C THR A 32 1.60 9.20 5.55
N GLU A 33 2.68 9.52 6.27
CA GLU A 33 3.37 10.80 6.09
C GLU A 33 4.34 10.77 4.88
N LEU A 34 4.94 9.61 4.59
CA LEU A 34 5.90 9.47 3.49
C LEU A 34 5.24 9.45 2.10
N THR A 35 3.98 9.00 1.98
CA THR A 35 3.24 9.05 0.71
C THR A 35 2.77 10.46 0.36
N GLN A 36 2.48 11.28 1.38
CA GLN A 36 2.05 12.68 1.21
C GLN A 36 3.19 13.56 0.68
N GLN A 37 4.44 13.29 1.08
CA GLN A 37 5.61 14.09 0.67
C GLN A 37 6.22 13.71 -0.69
N ARG A 38 5.80 12.59 -1.32
CA ARG A 38 6.35 12.13 -2.63
C ARG A 38 5.35 12.18 -3.79
N GLY A 39 4.10 12.59 -3.56
CA GLY A 39 3.07 12.63 -4.62
C GLY A 39 2.67 11.25 -5.16
N GLU A 40 2.93 10.19 -4.41
CA GLU A 40 2.74 8.81 -4.86
C GLU A 40 1.34 8.33 -4.48
N VAL A 41 0.45 8.29 -5.47
CA VAL A 41 -0.95 7.87 -5.29
C VAL A 41 -1.01 6.36 -5.07
N MET A 42 -1.56 5.92 -3.93
CA MET A 42 -1.66 4.50 -3.60
C MET A 42 -2.57 3.77 -4.58
N LYS A 43 -2.14 2.62 -5.11
CA LYS A 43 -2.98 1.78 -5.98
C LYS A 43 -3.81 0.78 -5.18
N TYR A 44 -4.94 0.35 -5.72
CA TYR A 44 -5.77 -0.70 -5.09
C TYR A 44 -4.99 -2.00 -4.84
N SER A 45 -4.10 -2.39 -5.75
CA SER A 45 -3.22 -3.55 -5.59
C SER A 45 -2.30 -3.46 -4.36
N GLU A 46 -1.72 -2.29 -4.11
CA GLU A 46 -0.85 -2.05 -2.95
C GLU A 46 -1.65 -2.11 -1.65
N PHE A 47 -2.83 -1.50 -1.63
CA PHE A 47 -3.67 -1.54 -0.44
C PHE A 47 -4.20 -2.95 -0.16
N LYS A 48 -4.51 -3.73 -1.20
CA LYS A 48 -4.86 -5.16 -1.08
C LYS A 48 -3.73 -5.97 -0.46
N ARG A 49 -2.48 -5.74 -0.88
CA ARG A 49 -1.28 -6.40 -0.29
C ARG A 49 -1.12 -6.02 1.19
N TRP A 50 -1.29 -4.74 1.52
CA TRP A 50 -1.21 -4.24 2.90
C TRP A 50 -2.29 -4.84 3.82
N LEU A 51 -3.52 -5.00 3.33
CA LEU A 51 -4.62 -5.64 4.05
C LEU A 51 -4.35 -7.14 4.28
N LYS A 52 -3.90 -7.85 3.23
CA LYS A 52 -3.54 -9.28 3.35
C LYS A 52 -2.43 -9.51 4.37
N ALA A 53 -1.42 -8.63 4.42
CA ALA A 53 -0.34 -8.70 5.39
C ALA A 53 -0.81 -8.56 6.85
N ARG A 54 -1.99 -7.96 7.07
CA ARG A 54 -2.64 -7.85 8.39
C ARG A 54 -3.60 -8.98 8.69
N GLY A 55 -3.69 -9.99 7.82
CA GLY A 55 -4.61 -11.12 8.01
C GLY A 55 -6.06 -10.82 7.64
N VAL A 56 -6.33 -9.74 6.89
CA VAL A 56 -7.67 -9.48 6.35
C VAL A 56 -8.03 -10.56 5.34
N ARG A 57 -9.19 -11.19 5.53
CA ARG A 57 -9.72 -12.23 4.63
C ARG A 57 -10.50 -11.59 3.49
N PHE A 58 -10.31 -12.11 2.27
CA PHE A 58 -11.00 -11.64 1.06
C PHE A 58 -11.90 -12.75 0.53
N GLU A 59 -13.19 -12.46 0.38
CA GLU A 59 -14.17 -13.34 -0.25
C GLU A 59 -14.66 -12.70 -1.54
N SER A 60 -14.58 -13.43 -2.64
CA SER A 60 -15.07 -12.97 -3.93
C SER A 60 -16.59 -13.00 -3.93
N LEU A 61 -17.22 -11.92 -4.38
CA LEU A 61 -18.65 -11.91 -4.67
C LEU A 61 -18.82 -12.42 -6.10
N ASN A 62 -19.71 -13.40 -6.29
CA ASN A 62 -19.92 -14.05 -7.59
C ASN A 62 -20.14 -13.01 -8.71
N GLY A 63 -19.23 -12.97 -9.69
CA GLY A 63 -19.32 -12.11 -10.87
C GLY A 63 -19.04 -10.62 -10.68
N THR A 64 -18.48 -10.18 -9.54
CA THR A 64 -18.26 -8.76 -9.26
C THR A 64 -16.79 -8.43 -8.99
N SER A 65 -16.28 -7.30 -9.50
CA SER A 65 -14.95 -6.74 -9.18
C SER A 65 -14.85 -6.15 -7.76
N HIS A 66 -15.66 -6.65 -6.84
CA HIS A 66 -15.72 -6.23 -5.44
C HIS A 66 -15.52 -7.46 -4.56
N PHE A 67 -14.63 -7.33 -3.59
CA PHE A 67 -14.40 -8.34 -2.57
C PHE A 67 -15.11 -7.95 -1.30
N LYS A 68 -15.74 -8.93 -0.65
CA LYS A 68 -16.15 -8.76 0.74
C LYS A 68 -14.94 -9.09 1.62
N ILE A 69 -14.51 -8.14 2.43
CA ILE A 69 -13.33 -8.29 3.28
C ILE A 69 -13.71 -8.35 4.75
N TYR A 70 -13.02 -9.19 5.49
CA TYR A 70 -13.32 -9.47 6.90
C TYR A 70 -12.07 -9.34 7.76
N TYR A 71 -12.22 -8.69 8.92
CA TYR A 71 -11.18 -8.52 9.90
C TYR A 71 -11.80 -8.42 11.30
N GLU A 72 -11.38 -9.27 12.24
CA GLU A 72 -11.84 -9.25 13.65
C GLU A 72 -13.38 -9.12 13.83
N GLY A 73 -14.15 -9.90 13.06
CA GLY A 73 -15.62 -9.87 13.11
C GLY A 73 -16.28 -8.67 12.41
N LYS A 74 -15.49 -7.74 11.88
CA LYS A 74 -15.97 -6.63 11.03
C LYS A 74 -15.86 -7.01 9.57
N GLN A 75 -16.74 -6.43 8.76
CA GLN A 75 -16.76 -6.64 7.31
C GLN A 75 -16.94 -5.32 6.56
N THR A 76 -16.34 -5.21 5.38
CA THR A 76 -16.63 -4.13 4.43
C THR A 76 -16.47 -4.62 2.99
N ILE A 77 -16.78 -3.76 2.03
CA ILE A 77 -16.62 -4.02 0.60
C ILE A 77 -15.35 -3.33 0.11
N PHE A 78 -14.48 -4.09 -0.55
CA PHE A 78 -13.28 -3.64 -1.21
C PHE A 78 -13.49 -3.60 -2.72
N PRO A 79 -13.46 -2.43 -3.37
CA PRO A 79 -13.46 -2.35 -4.83
C PRO A 79 -12.09 -2.75 -5.37
N ASP A 80 -12.02 -3.79 -6.19
CA ASP A 80 -10.79 -4.23 -6.85
C ASP A 80 -10.74 -3.70 -8.27
N HIS A 81 -10.16 -2.50 -8.39
CA HIS A 81 -9.87 -1.86 -9.67
C HIS A 81 -8.39 -2.02 -10.07
N GLY A 82 -7.69 -3.03 -9.52
CA GLY A 82 -6.34 -3.42 -9.94
C GLY A 82 -5.30 -2.30 -9.81
N ALA A 83 -4.75 -1.88 -10.96
CA ALA A 83 -3.67 -0.90 -11.05
C ALA A 83 -4.12 0.57 -10.94
N LYS A 84 -5.43 0.82 -10.81
CA LYS A 84 -5.96 2.17 -10.67
C LYS A 84 -5.54 2.78 -9.34
N GLU A 85 -5.37 4.09 -9.38
CA GLU A 85 -5.19 4.94 -8.21
C GLU A 85 -6.39 4.86 -7.28
N MET A 86 -6.10 4.68 -5.99
CA MET A 86 -7.06 4.61 -4.91
C MET A 86 -7.19 5.98 -4.27
N LYS A 87 -8.43 6.46 -4.15
CA LYS A 87 -8.70 7.71 -3.44
C LYS A 87 -8.45 7.52 -1.94
N GLU A 88 -7.80 8.51 -1.34
CA GLU A 88 -7.45 8.49 0.08
C GLU A 88 -8.68 8.36 1.00
N GLY A 89 -9.80 8.98 0.62
CA GLY A 89 -11.07 8.83 1.35
C GLY A 89 -11.55 7.38 1.42
N THR A 90 -11.43 6.62 0.32
CA THR A 90 -11.79 5.20 0.27
C THR A 90 -10.87 4.38 1.16
N ARG A 91 -9.55 4.64 1.12
CA ARG A 91 -8.56 3.95 1.94
C ARG A 91 -8.86 4.13 3.43
N ARG A 92 -9.00 5.38 3.88
CA ARG A 92 -9.31 5.73 5.27
C ARG A 92 -10.65 5.16 5.71
N GLY A 93 -11.66 5.19 4.83
CA GLY A 93 -12.97 4.60 5.09
C GLY A 93 -12.87 3.11 5.42
N ILE A 94 -12.17 2.34 4.57
CA ILE A 94 -11.98 0.90 4.77
C ILE A 94 -11.21 0.60 6.06
N ILE A 95 -10.11 1.32 6.32
CA ILE A 95 -9.32 1.16 7.56
C ILE A 95 -10.20 1.40 8.79
N LYS A 96 -10.99 2.48 8.79
CA LYS A 96 -11.91 2.81 9.89
C LYS A 96 -13.00 1.76 10.06
N GLN A 97 -13.61 1.29 8.98
CA GLN A 97 -14.66 0.27 9.01
C GLN A 97 -14.15 -1.07 9.53
N LEU A 98 -12.93 -1.46 9.17
CA LEU A 98 -12.28 -2.65 9.70
C LEU A 98 -11.68 -2.44 11.10
N GLY A 99 -11.58 -1.20 11.58
CA GLY A 99 -10.97 -0.88 12.86
C GLY A 99 -9.46 -1.15 12.92
N LEU A 100 -8.79 -1.13 11.78
CA LEU A 100 -7.34 -1.28 11.69
C LEU A 100 -6.67 -0.02 12.27
N LYS A 101 -5.73 -0.20 13.20
CA LYS A 101 -4.94 0.88 13.83
C LYS A 101 -3.49 0.80 13.41
#